data_AF-A0A0H5Q2N1-F1
#
_entry.id   AF-A0A0H5Q2N1-F1
#
_cell.length_a   1.000
_cell.length_b   1.000
_cell.length_c   1.000
_cell.angle_alpha   90.00
_cell.angle_beta   90.00
_cell.angle_gamma   90.00
#
_symmetry.space_group_name_H-M   'P 1'
#
loop_
_entity.id
_entity.type
_entity.pdbx_description
1 polymer ?
#
loop_
_entity_poly.entity_id
_entity_poly.type
_entity_poly.pdbx_seq_one_letter_code
_entity_poly.pdbx_strand_id
1 'polypeptide(L)'
;MAVSNTNLLELLGKQVSFSWLGADGVTYNSEGELTSVVFHLHATSEFAVDEGDYFSFDEISEFQVLDDRSIVDAALTGLITDNKDFIDSLSK
;
A
#
# COMPACT_ATOMS: atom_id res chain seq x y z
N MET A 1 -11.41 21.22 4.93
CA MET A 1 -11.17 19.77 4.75
C MET A 1 -9.70 19.63 4.43
N ALA A 2 -8.90 19.04 5.33
CA ALA A 2 -7.53 18.71 5.00
C ALA A 2 -7.59 17.54 4.01
N VAL A 3 -7.21 17.79 2.76
CA VAL A 3 -6.78 16.69 1.89
C VAL A 3 -5.56 16.15 2.62
N SER A 4 -5.62 14.91 3.11
CA SER A 4 -4.45 14.24 3.66
C SER A 4 -3.43 14.20 2.53
N ASN A 5 -2.49 15.15 2.53
CA ASN A 5 -1.42 15.18 1.54
C ASN A 5 -0.53 13.98 1.88
N THR A 6 -0.88 12.79 1.38
CA THR A 6 0.06 11.69 1.31
C THR A 6 1.21 12.21 0.46
N ASN A 7 2.32 12.57 1.10
CA ASN A 7 3.49 13.01 0.38
C ASN A 7 3.99 11.79 -0.41
N LEU A 8 4.35 11.96 -1.68
CA LEU A 8 4.80 10.86 -2.52
C LEU A 8 5.91 10.02 -1.86
N LEU A 9 6.77 10.67 -1.07
CA LEU A 9 7.83 10.01 -0.29
C LEU A 9 7.30 9.15 0.87
N GLU A 10 6.11 9.42 1.40
CA GLU A 10 5.49 8.61 2.45
C GLU A 10 4.97 7.27 1.90
N LEU A 11 4.93 7.09 0.57
CA LEU A 11 4.56 5.81 -0.04
C LEU A 11 5.71 4.80 -0.06
N LEU A 12 6.95 5.25 0.12
CA LEU A 12 8.11 4.35 0.16
C LEU A 12 7.96 3.31 1.28
N GLY A 13 8.16 2.04 0.93
CA GLY A 13 8.00 0.90 1.83
C GLY A 13 6.55 0.51 2.14
N LYS A 14 5.55 1.15 1.50
CA LYS A 14 4.16 0.73 1.62
C LYS A 14 3.83 -0.31 0.57
N GLN A 15 3.00 -1.26 0.95
CA GLN A 15 2.33 -2.15 0.01
C GLN A 15 1.29 -1.35 -0.78
N VAL A 16 1.31 -1.44 -2.10
CA VAL A 16 0.39 -0.73 -2.99
C VAL A 16 -0.18 -1.67 -4.04
N SER A 17 -1.36 -1.34 -4.56
CA SER A 17 -1.94 -1.98 -5.74
C SER A 17 -2.41 -0.94 -6.74
N PHE A 18 -2.32 -1.26 -8.03
CA PHE A 18 -2.70 -0.37 -9.12
C PHE A 18 -2.96 -1.14 -10.41
N SER A 19 -3.74 -0.52 -11.29
CA SER A 19 -4.05 -0.99 -12.64
C SER A 19 -3.25 -0.19 -13.68
N TRP A 20 -2.74 -0.85 -14.73
CA TRP A 20 -2.04 -0.18 -15.83
C TRP A 20 -2.43 -0.80 -17.18
N LEU A 21 -2.35 0.01 -18.25
CA LEU A 21 -2.69 -0.43 -19.60
C LEU A 21 -1.44 -0.96 -20.31
N GLY A 22 -1.44 -2.25 -20.65
CA GLY A 22 -0.38 -2.86 -21.44
C GLY A 22 -0.36 -2.35 -22.87
N ALA A 23 0.79 -2.50 -23.53
CA ALA A 23 0.95 -2.14 -24.95
C ALA A 23 0.04 -2.95 -25.89
N ASP A 24 -0.48 -4.08 -25.43
CA ASP A 24 -1.47 -4.92 -26.10
C ASP A 24 -2.92 -4.41 -25.92
N GLY A 25 -3.12 -3.33 -25.17
CA GLY A 25 -4.42 -2.75 -24.86
C GLY A 25 -5.18 -3.48 -23.74
N VAL A 26 -4.54 -4.41 -23.04
CA VAL A 26 -5.14 -5.12 -21.90
C VAL A 26 -4.78 -4.41 -20.60
N THR A 27 -5.76 -4.25 -19.71
CA THR A 27 -5.51 -3.73 -18.37
C THR A 27 -4.99 -4.83 -17.45
N TYR A 28 -3.83 -4.59 -16.85
CA TYR A 28 -3.20 -5.46 -15.87
C TYR A 28 -3.32 -4.87 -14.47
N ASN A 29 -3.36 -5.75 -13.47
CA ASN A 29 -3.29 -5.36 -12.07
C ASN A 29 -1.91 -5.75 -11.52
N SER A 30 -1.29 -4.83 -10.81
CA SER A 30 -0.01 -5.01 -10.14
C SER A 30 -0.15 -4.67 -8.66
N GLU A 31 0.55 -5.43 -7.83
CA GLU A 31 0.62 -5.23 -6.39
C GLU A 31 2.06 -5.50 -5.95
N GLY A 32 2.60 -4.68 -5.04
CA GLY A 32 3.97 -4.82 -4.56
C GLY A 32 4.33 -3.73 -3.54
N GLU A 33 5.52 -3.85 -2.94
CA GLU A 33 6.07 -2.81 -2.08
C GLU A 33 6.66 -1.69 -2.94
N LEU A 34 6.27 -0.44 -2.70
CA LEU A 34 6.84 0.70 -3.41
C LEU A 34 8.28 0.95 -2.92
N THR A 35 9.24 0.55 -3.73
CA THR A 35 10.67 0.53 -3.37
C THR A 35 11.42 1.78 -3.85
N SER A 36 10.94 2.44 -4.90
CA SER A 36 11.62 3.58 -5.51
C SER A 36 10.64 4.65 -5.99
N VAL A 37 11.06 5.91 -5.89
CA VAL A 37 10.41 7.08 -6.50
C VAL A 37 11.46 7.86 -7.27
N VAL A 38 11.17 8.18 -8.54
CA VAL A 38 12.05 8.95 -9.42
C VAL A 38 11.43 10.32 -9.69
N PHE A 39 12.19 11.38 -9.38
CA PHE A 39 11.81 12.75 -9.68
C PHE A 39 12.55 13.24 -10.92
N HIS A 40 11.79 13.60 -11.95
CA HIS A 40 12.31 14.21 -13.16
C HIS A 40 12.17 15.73 -13.09
N LEU A 41 13.15 16.47 -13.63
CA LEU A 41 13.12 17.95 -13.63
C LEU A 41 12.06 18.52 -14.58
N HIS A 42 11.66 17.74 -15.59
CA HIS A 42 10.80 18.20 -16.70
C HIS A 42 9.71 17.19 -17.07
N ALA A 43 9.49 16.14 -16.27
CA ALA A 43 8.50 15.10 -16.51
C ALA A 43 7.79 14.71 -15.21
N THR A 44 6.74 13.90 -15.31
CA THR A 44 6.00 13.42 -14.14
C THR A 44 6.80 12.38 -13.38
N SER A 45 6.52 12.26 -12.08
CA SER A 45 7.26 11.33 -11.22
C SER A 45 6.86 9.89 -11.55
N GLU A 46 7.82 8.99 -11.37
CA GLU A 46 7.64 7.56 -11.57
C GLU A 46 7.92 6.81 -10.27
N PHE A 47 7.43 5.59 -10.17
CA PHE A 47 7.71 4.70 -9.05
C PHE A 47 7.93 3.28 -9.54
N ALA A 48 8.59 2.46 -8.71
CA ALA A 48 8.74 1.03 -8.95
C ALA A 48 8.26 0.24 -7.74
N VAL A 49 7.72 -0.95 -8.01
CA VAL A 49 7.36 -1.93 -6.97
C VAL A 49 8.28 -3.13 -7.04
N ASP A 50 8.67 -3.67 -5.88
CA ASP A 50 9.49 -4.89 -5.75
C ASP A 50 10.77 -4.89 -6.63
N GLU A 51 11.44 -3.74 -6.78
CA GLU A 51 12.60 -3.53 -7.67
C GLU A 51 12.34 -3.84 -9.16
N GLY A 52 11.08 -3.81 -9.59
CA GLY A 52 10.64 -4.07 -10.96
C GLY A 52 10.69 -2.85 -11.89
N ASP A 53 9.81 -2.87 -12.89
CA ASP A 53 9.67 -1.79 -13.87
C ASP A 53 9.12 -0.50 -13.25
N TYR A 54 9.40 0.62 -13.92
CA TYR A 54 8.92 1.94 -13.51
C TYR A 54 7.56 2.26 -14.14
N PHE A 55 6.68 2.83 -13.33
CA PHE A 55 5.34 3.25 -13.72
C PHE A 55 5.14 4.73 -13.44
N SER A 56 4.53 5.45 -14.39
CA SER A 56 4.10 6.83 -14.19
C SER A 56 2.76 6.90 -13.48
N PHE A 57 2.61 7.82 -12.53
CA PHE A 57 1.33 8.04 -11.84
C PHE A 57 0.19 8.48 -12.77
N ASP A 58 0.52 9.06 -13.93
CA ASP A 58 -0.47 9.50 -14.92
C ASP A 58 -1.00 8.34 -15.79
N GLU A 59 -0.27 7.22 -15.84
CA GLU A 59 -0.56 6.08 -16.73
C GLU A 59 -1.23 4.92 -15.99
N ILE A 60 -1.35 5.02 -14.66
CA ILE A 60 -2.02 4.04 -13.82
C ILE A 60 -3.41 4.51 -13.41
N SER A 61 -4.23 3.56 -12.98
CA SER A 61 -5.56 3.79 -12.41
C SER A 61 -5.78 2.92 -11.19
N GLU A 62 -6.83 3.23 -10.42
CA GLU A 62 -7.25 2.46 -9.23
C GLU A 62 -6.15 2.29 -8.16
N PHE A 63 -5.20 3.23 -8.09
CA PHE A 63 -4.11 3.21 -7.12
C PHE A 63 -4.64 3.17 -5.68
N GLN A 64 -4.18 2.19 -4.91
CA GLN A 64 -4.52 2.00 -3.51
C GLN A 64 -3.27 1.69 -2.70
N VAL A 65 -3.17 2.32 -1.53
CA VAL A 65 -2.25 1.88 -0.48
C VAL A 65 -2.93 0.75 0.26
N LEU A 66 -2.30 -0.41 0.29
CA LEU A 66 -2.76 -1.54 1.08
C LEU A 66 -2.29 -1.32 2.52
N ASP A 67 -3.24 -1.10 3.43
CA ASP A 67 -2.92 -0.96 4.85
C ASP A 67 -2.18 -2.20 5.34
N ASP A 68 -1.06 -1.97 6.04
CA ASP A 68 -0.34 -3.02 6.74
C ASP A 68 -1.18 -3.54 7.91
N ARG A 69 -2.05 -4.50 7.60
CA ARG A 69 -2.88 -5.18 8.60
C ARG A 69 -2.01 -5.94 9.62
N SER A 70 -0.72 -6.14 9.38
CA SER A 70 0.13 -6.90 10.32
C SER A 70 0.27 -6.19 11.67
N ILE A 71 0.35 -4.84 11.70
CA ILE A 71 0.44 -4.07 12.94
C ILE A 71 -0.88 -4.12 13.70
N VAL A 72 -2.00 -4.02 12.99
CA VAL A 72 -3.35 -4.08 13.57
C VAL A 72 -3.63 -5.48 14.10
N ASP A 73 -3.27 -6.53 13.36
CA ASP A 73 -3.44 -7.92 13.76
C ASP A 73 -2.53 -8.29 14.94
N ALA A 74 -1.29 -7.80 14.98
CA ALA A 74 -0.39 -8.02 16.10
C ALA A 74 -0.90 -7.32 17.38
N ALA A 75 -1.38 -6.08 17.27
CA ALA A 75 -1.96 -5.34 18.38
C ALA A 75 -3.26 -5.98 18.88
N LEU A 76 -4.13 -6.40 17.96
CA LEU A 76 -5.39 -7.07 18.29
C LEU A 76 -5.15 -8.44 18.94
N THR A 77 -4.18 -9.21 18.42
CA THR A 77 -3.77 -10.50 19.01
C THR A 77 -3.20 -10.31 20.42
N GLY A 78 -2.40 -9.26 20.63
CA GLY A 78 -1.92 -8.86 21.96
C GLY A 78 -3.08 -8.59 22.93
N LEU A 79 -4.02 -7.72 22.54
CA LEU A 79 -5.19 -7.37 23.37
C LEU A 79 -6.10 -8.57 23.69
N ILE A 80 -6.27 -9.51 22.76
CA ILE A 80 -7.04 -10.74 22.97
C ILE A 80 -6.31 -11.67 23.96
N THR A 81 -4.99 -11.79 23.82
CA THR A 81 -4.17 -12.64 24.70
C THR A 81 -4.14 -12.10 26.13
N ASP A 82 -3.95 -10.79 26.29
CA ASP A 82 -3.91 -10.13 27.60
C ASP A 82 -5.24 -10.26 28.37
N ASN A 83 -6.36 -10.38 27.65
CA ASN A 83 -7.70 -10.51 28.24
C ASN A 83 -8.28 -11.92 28.17
N LYS A 84 -7.47 -12.94 27.83
CA LYS A 84 -7.90 -14.34 27.65
C LYS A 84 -8.69 -14.86 28.85
N ASP A 85 -8.21 -14.59 30.06
CA ASP A 85 -8.84 -15.05 31.31
C ASP A 85 -10.22 -14.41 31.55
N PHE A 86 -10.38 -13.14 31.18
CA PHE A 86 -11.67 -12.44 31.27
C PHE A 86 -12.67 -13.00 30.25
N ILE A 87 -12.24 -13.20 29.00
CA ILE A 87 -13.07 -13.75 27.93
C ILE A 87 -13.52 -15.18 28.25
N ASP A 88 -12.61 -16.01 28.76
CA ASP A 88 -12.91 -17.39 29.17
C ASP A 88 -13.90 -17.42 30.35
N SER A 89 -13.88 -16.40 31.23
CA SER A 89 -14.85 -16.25 32.32
C SER A 89 -16.26 -15.87 31.85
N LEU A 90 -16.41 -15.25 30.67
CA LEU A 90 -17.71 -14.92 30.08
C LEU A 90 -18.37 -16.12 29.39
N SER A 91 -17.61 -17.18 29.13
CA SER A 91 -18.07 -18.40 28.45
C SER A 91 -18.58 -19.50 29.41
N LYS A 92 -18.73 -19.18 30.71
CA LYS A 92 -19.27 -20.05 31.76
C LYS A 92 -20.60 -19.52 32.26
#